data_AF-A0A0F9EHJ9-F1
#
_entry.id   AF-A0A0F9EHJ9-F1
#
_cell.length_a   1.000
_cell.length_b   1.000
_cell.length_c   1.000
_cell.angle_alpha   90.00
_cell.angle_beta   90.00
_cell.angle_gamma   90.00
#
_symmetry.space_group_name_H-M   'P 1'
#
loop_
_entity.id
_entity.type
_entity.pdbx_description
1 polymer ?
#
loop_
_entity_poly.entity_id
_entity_poly.type
_entity_poly.pdbx_seq_one_letter_code
_entity_poly.pdbx_strand_id
1 'polypeptide(L)'
;LLLLVGAVYLVAKKYIKWRIPASIFVTVFILGEVFHLINPVRFPGPVFHLFSGGLMIGALYMATDMVTSPLTNKGCVIFGCSIGFLVILIRLFGGLSEGVMYAILFMNAFVPLINRATKPRIFGKGADNE
;
A
#
# COMPACT_ATOMS: atom_id res chain seq x y z
N LEU A 1 1.28 -15.81 -11.90
CA LEU A 1 0.35 -15.77 -13.06
C LEU A 1 -1.12 -15.85 -12.63
N LEU A 2 -1.57 -16.93 -11.98
CA LEU A 2 -2.96 -17.07 -11.48
C LEU A 2 -3.43 -15.90 -10.59
N LEU A 3 -2.53 -15.36 -9.76
CA LEU A 3 -2.78 -14.18 -8.91
C LEU A 3 -3.08 -12.89 -9.69
N LEU A 4 -2.42 -12.70 -10.84
CA LEU A 4 -2.66 -11.53 -11.68
C LEU A 4 -4.02 -11.64 -12.37
N VAL A 5 -4.40 -12.84 -12.81
CA VAL A 5 -5.72 -13.09 -13.41
C VAL A 5 -6.83 -12.83 -12.39
N GLY A 6 -6.68 -13.31 -11.16
CA GLY A 6 -7.64 -13.04 -10.10
C GLY A 6 -7.72 -11.56 -9.72
N ALA A 7 -6.58 -10.86 -9.64
CA ALA A 7 -6.56 -9.43 -9.39
C ALA A 7 -7.22 -8.62 -10.50
N VAL A 8 -6.96 -8.94 -11.77
CA VAL A 8 -7.61 -8.30 -12.93
C VAL A 8 -9.12 -8.54 -12.90
N TYR A 9 -9.57 -9.75 -12.56
CA TYR A 9 -10.99 -10.07 -12.42
C TYR A 9 -11.66 -9.24 -11.29
N LEU A 10 -11.01 -9.11 -10.14
CA LEU A 10 -11.51 -8.31 -9.01
C LEU A 10 -11.52 -6.80 -9.30
N VAL A 11 -10.52 -6.30 -10.04
CA VAL A 11 -10.48 -4.90 -10.50
C VAL A 11 -11.59 -4.65 -11.53
N ALA A 12 -11.80 -5.55 -12.48
CA ALA A 12 -12.86 -5.45 -13.49
C ALA A 12 -14.25 -5.40 -12.85
N LYS A 13 -14.44 -6.14 -11.76
CA LYS A 13 -15.70 -6.21 -11.01
C LYS A 13 -15.88 -5.05 -10.00
N LYS A 14 -14.97 -4.07 -10.01
CA LYS A 14 -14.95 -2.84 -9.18
C LYS A 14 -15.01 -3.04 -7.66
N TYR A 15 -14.78 -4.25 -7.17
CA TYR A 15 -14.69 -4.50 -5.73
C TYR A 15 -13.40 -3.91 -5.13
N ILE A 16 -12.33 -3.79 -5.94
CA ILE A 16 -11.04 -3.29 -5.46
C ILE A 16 -10.83 -1.81 -5.84
N LYS A 17 -10.43 -0.99 -4.85
CA LYS A 17 -9.88 0.34 -5.10
C LYS A 17 -8.47 0.23 -5.68
N TRP A 18 -8.36 0.19 -7.00
CA TRP A 18 -7.11 0.14 -7.79
C TRP A 18 -6.01 1.14 -7.36
N ARG A 19 -6.38 2.23 -6.68
CA ARG A 19 -5.46 3.23 -6.13
C ARG A 19 -4.49 2.66 -5.07
N ILE A 20 -4.94 1.71 -4.24
CA ILE A 20 -4.13 1.12 -3.16
C ILE A 20 -3.02 0.21 -3.71
N PRO A 21 -3.30 -0.79 -4.56
CA PRO A 21 -2.24 -1.62 -5.12
C PRO A 21 -1.32 -0.80 -6.02
N ALA A 22 -1.86 0.16 -6.78
CA ALA A 22 -1.04 1.04 -7.62
C ALA A 22 -0.04 1.87 -6.80
N SER A 23 -0.45 2.47 -5.67
CA SER A 23 0.48 3.22 -4.83
C SER A 23 1.53 2.33 -4.17
N ILE A 24 1.16 1.13 -3.71
CA ILE A 24 2.13 0.17 -3.15
C ILE A 24 3.19 -0.19 -4.20
N PHE A 25 2.78 -0.56 -5.42
CA PHE A 25 3.72 -0.91 -6.48
C PHE A 25 4.63 0.25 -6.86
N VAL A 26 4.07 1.46 -7.04
CA VAL A 26 4.85 2.65 -7.38
C VAL A 26 5.87 2.97 -6.29
N THR A 27 5.47 2.94 -5.02
CA THR A 27 6.38 3.26 -3.91
C THR A 27 7.48 2.21 -3.75
N VAL A 28 7.14 0.92 -3.85
CA VAL A 28 8.13 -0.17 -3.76
C VAL A 28 9.08 -0.13 -4.95
N PHE A 29 8.58 0.19 -6.15
CA PHE A 29 9.41 0.33 -7.34
C PHE A 29 10.39 1.49 -7.18
N ILE A 30 9.91 2.69 -6.83
CA ILE A 30 10.77 3.88 -6.66
C ILE A 30 11.81 3.65 -5.58
N LEU A 31 11.40 3.19 -4.39
CA LEU A 31 12.33 2.96 -3.30
C LEU A 31 13.29 1.81 -3.61
N GLY A 32 12.80 0.73 -4.22
CA GLY A 32 13.62 -0.39 -4.68
C GLY A 32 14.70 0.03 -5.67
N GLU A 33 14.36 0.85 -6.67
CA GLU A 33 15.30 1.45 -7.63
C GLU A 33 16.35 2.31 -6.92
N VAL A 34 15.92 3.20 -6.01
CA VAL A 34 16.83 4.06 -5.25
C VAL A 34 17.84 3.24 -4.44
N PHE A 35 17.38 2.20 -3.74
CA PHE A 35 18.27 1.33 -2.96
C PHE A 35 19.16 0.44 -3.83
N HIS A 36 18.67 0.02 -5.00
CA HIS A 36 19.46 -0.72 -5.98
C HIS A 36 20.62 0.14 -6.55
N LEU A 37 20.37 1.41 -6.83
CA LEU A 37 21.40 2.36 -7.28
C LEU A 37 22.47 2.63 -6.21
N ILE A 38 22.12 2.57 -4.93
CA ILE A 38 23.06 2.79 -3.82
C ILE A 38 23.97 1.56 -3.59
N ASN A 39 23.44 0.33 -3.74
CA ASN A 39 24.21 -0.89 -3.51
C ASN A 39 23.73 -2.08 -4.38
N PRO A 40 24.20 -2.20 -5.63
CA PRO A 40 23.75 -3.23 -6.57
C PRO A 40 24.17 -4.66 -6.18
N VAL A 41 25.15 -4.82 -5.27
CA VAL A 41 25.66 -6.13 -4.83
C VAL A 41 24.80 -6.74 -3.71
N ARG A 42 24.11 -5.90 -2.93
CA ARG A 42 23.33 -6.35 -1.75
C ARG A 42 21.84 -6.45 -2.02
N PHE A 43 21.34 -5.71 -3.02
CA PHE A 43 19.91 -5.58 -3.28
C PHE A 43 19.57 -6.07 -4.69
N PRO A 44 18.89 -7.21 -4.83
CA PRO A 44 18.46 -7.70 -6.13
C PRO A 44 17.52 -6.69 -6.80
N GLY A 45 17.44 -6.73 -8.13
CA GLY A 45 16.74 -5.72 -8.91
C GLY A 45 15.30 -5.47 -8.41
N PRO A 46 14.75 -4.26 -8.59
CA PRO A 46 13.45 -3.86 -8.06
C PRO A 46 12.31 -4.76 -8.55
N VAL A 47 12.44 -5.30 -9.76
CA VAL A 47 11.54 -6.31 -10.33
C VAL A 47 11.53 -7.59 -9.47
N PHE A 48 12.68 -8.03 -8.96
CA PHE A 48 12.77 -9.15 -8.02
C PHE A 48 12.10 -8.81 -6.68
N HIS A 49 12.20 -7.57 -6.19
CA HIS A 49 11.45 -7.15 -5.00
C HIS A 49 9.93 -7.16 -5.23
N LEU A 50 9.44 -6.78 -6.42
CA LEU A 50 8.01 -6.85 -6.73
C LEU A 50 7.49 -8.29 -6.81
N PHE A 51 8.27 -9.22 -7.38
CA PHE A 51 7.87 -10.62 -7.58
C PHE A 51 8.24 -11.57 -6.44
N SER A 52 9.11 -11.17 -5.52
CA SER A 52 9.55 -11.97 -4.37
C SER A 52 8.79 -11.64 -3.08
N GLY A 53 8.81 -12.58 -2.12
CA GLY A 53 8.39 -12.35 -0.73
C GLY A 53 6.91 -12.00 -0.54
N GLY A 54 6.01 -12.61 -1.32
CA GLY A 54 4.55 -12.49 -1.13
C GLY A 54 3.96 -11.10 -1.41
N LEU A 55 4.75 -10.14 -1.92
CA LEU A 55 4.31 -8.76 -2.14
C LEU A 55 3.11 -8.67 -3.06
N MET A 56 3.09 -9.45 -4.12
CA MET A 56 1.99 -9.43 -5.08
C MET A 56 0.68 -9.95 -4.46
N ILE A 57 0.74 -10.94 -3.56
CA ILE A 57 -0.44 -11.42 -2.81
C ILE A 57 -0.87 -10.36 -1.79
N GLY A 58 0.09 -9.84 -1.02
CA GLY A 58 -0.18 -8.82 -0.01
C GLY A 58 -0.78 -7.54 -0.60
N ALA A 59 -0.23 -7.04 -1.70
CA ALA A 59 -0.68 -5.81 -2.34
C ALA A 59 -2.03 -5.97 -3.06
N LEU A 60 -2.30 -7.12 -3.69
CA LEU A 60 -3.50 -7.32 -4.51
C LEU A 60 -4.71 -7.90 -3.75
N TYR A 61 -4.49 -8.59 -2.64
CA TYR A 61 -5.55 -9.29 -1.91
C TYR A 61 -5.68 -8.87 -0.46
N MET A 62 -4.57 -8.67 0.27
CA MET A 62 -4.62 -8.30 1.69
C MET A 62 -4.80 -6.78 1.88
N ALA A 63 -4.00 -5.96 1.19
CA ALA A 63 -4.05 -4.50 1.31
C ALA A 63 -5.33 -3.90 0.70
N THR A 64 -6.01 -4.65 -0.16
CA THR A 64 -7.26 -4.25 -0.82
C THR A 64 -8.51 -4.69 -0.07
N ASP A 65 -8.36 -5.29 1.11
CA ASP A 65 -9.49 -5.68 1.95
C ASP A 65 -10.35 -4.45 2.33
N MET A 66 -11.65 -4.58 2.11
CA MET A 66 -12.61 -3.47 2.16
C MET A 66 -12.94 -3.04 3.60
N VAL A 67 -12.71 -3.94 4.57
CA VAL A 67 -13.01 -3.69 5.99
C VAL A 67 -11.92 -2.85 6.64
N THR A 68 -10.67 -3.07 6.23
CA THR A 68 -9.50 -2.43 6.82
C THR A 68 -8.97 -1.24 6.02
N SER A 69 -9.41 -1.04 4.77
CA SER A 69 -8.92 0.06 3.93
C SER A 69 -9.54 1.44 4.25
N PRO A 70 -8.81 2.56 4.04
CA PRO A 70 -9.37 3.91 4.20
C PRO A 70 -10.55 4.19 3.26
N LEU A 71 -11.51 4.97 3.75
CA LEU A 71 -12.73 5.30 3.00
C LEU A 71 -12.46 6.36 1.92
N THR A 72 -11.56 7.31 2.19
CA THR A 72 -11.29 8.46 1.32
C THR A 72 -10.25 8.18 0.23
N ASN A 73 -10.37 8.83 -0.92
CA ASN A 73 -9.44 8.67 -2.05
C ASN A 73 -8.00 9.10 -1.70
N LYS A 74 -7.84 10.20 -0.95
CA LYS A 74 -6.53 10.68 -0.48
C LYS A 74 -5.92 9.72 0.56
N GLY A 75 -6.76 9.19 1.46
CA GLY A 75 -6.33 8.22 2.48
C GLY A 75 -5.82 6.92 1.88
N CYS A 76 -6.46 6.44 0.79
CA CYS A 76 -6.02 5.24 0.07
C CYS A 76 -4.61 5.38 -0.51
N VAL A 77 -4.25 6.56 -1.04
CA VAL A 77 -2.91 6.80 -1.59
C VAL A 77 -1.88 6.86 -0.47
N ILE A 78 -2.16 7.62 0.59
CA ILE A 78 -1.27 7.72 1.76
C ILE A 78 -1.02 6.33 2.35
N PHE A 79 -2.09 5.56 2.59
CA PHE A 79 -2.03 4.21 3.13
C PHE A 79 -1.15 3.28 2.29
N GLY A 80 -1.36 3.21 0.97
CA GLY A 80 -0.55 2.34 0.12
C GLY A 80 0.91 2.79 -0.01
N CYS A 81 1.18 4.10 -0.04
CA CYS A 81 2.55 4.62 0.02
C CYS A 81 3.24 4.24 1.34
N SER A 82 2.55 4.37 2.47
CA SER A 82 3.09 4.00 3.77
C SER A 82 3.41 2.51 3.86
N ILE A 83 2.53 1.64 3.35
CA ILE A 83 2.80 0.19 3.28
C ILE A 83 4.03 -0.08 2.42
N GLY A 84 4.11 0.49 1.21
CA GLY A 84 5.25 0.29 0.32
C GLY A 84 6.59 0.73 0.93
N PHE A 85 6.59 1.83 1.68
CA PHE A 85 7.75 2.30 2.44
C PHE A 85 8.15 1.33 3.56
N LEU A 86 7.18 0.90 4.38
CA LEU A 86 7.40 -0.06 5.47
C LEU A 86 7.90 -1.42 4.95
N VAL A 87 7.40 -1.88 3.81
CA VAL A 87 7.85 -3.12 3.16
C VAL A 87 9.33 -3.07 2.84
N ILE A 88 9.78 -1.99 2.20
CA ILE A 88 11.19 -1.81 1.85
C ILE A 88 12.04 -1.69 3.12
N LEU A 89 11.59 -0.92 4.11
CA LEU A 89 12.29 -0.78 5.37
C LEU A 89 12.48 -2.14 6.08
N ILE A 90 11.41 -2.94 6.18
CA ILE A 90 11.48 -4.26 6.82
C ILE A 90 12.33 -5.24 6.01
N ARG A 91 12.30 -5.18 4.68
CA ARG A 91 13.12 -6.07 3.84
C ARG A 91 14.60 -5.75 3.91
N LEU A 92 14.96 -4.47 3.82
CA LEU A 92 16.37 -4.05 3.79
C LEU A 92 17.02 -4.16 5.17
N PHE A 93 16.30 -3.79 6.24
CA PHE A 93 16.85 -3.79 7.60
C PHE A 93 16.55 -5.07 8.37
N GLY A 94 15.43 -5.75 8.09
CA GLY A 94 15.01 -6.96 8.79
C GLY A 94 15.45 -8.26 8.14
N GLY A 95 15.88 -8.25 6.86
CA GLY A 95 16.29 -9.47 6.14
C GLY A 95 15.17 -10.49 5.90
N LEU A 96 13.93 -10.15 6.27
CA LEU A 96 12.76 -11.02 6.17
C LEU A 96 11.99 -10.71 4.88
N SER A 97 12.02 -11.65 3.95
CA SER A 97 11.27 -11.58 2.69
C SER A 97 9.75 -11.44 2.91
N GLU A 98 9.23 -11.92 4.04
CA GLU A 98 7.82 -11.93 4.43
C GLU A 98 7.31 -10.62 5.06
N GLY A 99 8.15 -9.58 5.13
CA GLY A 99 7.85 -8.29 5.76
C GLY A 99 6.56 -7.56 5.32
N VAL A 100 5.95 -8.02 4.23
CA VAL A 100 4.72 -7.45 3.65
C VAL A 100 3.52 -7.58 4.57
N MET A 101 3.32 -8.74 5.21
CA MET A 101 2.16 -8.94 6.08
C MET A 101 2.25 -8.05 7.32
N TYR A 102 3.45 -7.93 7.90
CA TYR A 102 3.67 -7.06 9.06
C TYR A 102 3.47 -5.58 8.72
N ALA A 103 3.92 -5.13 7.55
CA ALA A 103 3.68 -3.77 7.08
C ALA A 103 2.18 -3.47 6.92
N ILE A 104 1.41 -4.41 6.36
CA ILE A 104 -0.04 -4.26 6.19
C ILE A 104 -0.75 -4.24 7.55
N LEU A 105 -0.44 -5.18 8.45
CA LEU A 105 -1.03 -5.23 9.79
C LEU A 105 -0.74 -3.95 10.59
N PHE A 106 0.50 -3.47 10.52
CA PHE A 106 0.89 -2.21 11.16
C PHE A 106 0.05 -1.06 10.60
N MET A 107 0.00 -0.91 9.28
CA MET A 107 -0.75 0.18 8.65
C MET A 107 -2.26 0.09 8.87
N ASN A 108 -2.83 -1.11 8.99
CA ASN A 108 -4.24 -1.30 9.32
C ASN A 108 -4.59 -0.66 10.67
N ALA A 109 -3.69 -0.73 11.66
CA ALA A 109 -3.88 -0.04 12.95
C ALA A 109 -3.89 1.49 12.81
N PHE A 110 -3.22 2.04 11.79
CA PHE A 110 -3.19 3.49 11.50
C PHE A 110 -4.32 3.97 10.61
N VAL A 111 -5.12 3.08 10.01
CA VAL A 111 -6.28 3.45 9.18
C VAL A 111 -7.28 4.37 9.89
N PRO A 112 -7.70 4.16 11.16
CA PRO A 112 -8.60 5.11 11.83
C PRO A 112 -7.97 6.50 11.96
N LEU A 113 -6.66 6.60 12.16
CA LEU A 113 -5.93 7.87 12.22
C LEU A 113 -5.89 8.55 10.84
N ILE A 114 -5.57 7.79 9.79
CA ILE A 114 -5.58 8.28 8.39
C ILE A 114 -6.97 8.76 8.00
N ASN A 115 -8.01 8.00 8.36
CA ASN A 115 -9.40 8.39 8.12
C ASN A 115 -9.76 9.67 8.88
N ARG A 116 -9.33 9.83 10.14
CA ARG A 116 -9.54 11.06 10.92
C ARG A 116 -8.83 12.27 10.30
N ALA A 117 -7.58 12.10 9.88
CA ALA A 117 -6.78 13.14 9.24
C ALA A 117 -7.32 13.52 7.85
N THR A 118 -7.92 12.56 7.14
CA THR A 118 -8.45 12.76 5.80
C THR A 118 -9.96 13.01 5.79
N LYS A 119 -10.61 13.16 6.96
CA LYS A 119 -12.05 13.48 7.01
C LYS A 119 -12.29 14.72 6.14
N PRO A 120 -13.21 14.65 5.15
CA PRO A 120 -13.59 15.85 4.43
C PRO A 120 -14.10 16.85 5.46
N ARG A 121 -13.61 18.09 5.38
CA ARG A 121 -14.12 19.19 6.20
C ARG A 121 -15.63 19.23 5.99
N ILE A 122 -16.39 19.13 7.08
CA ILE A 122 -17.85 19.22 7.05
C ILE A 122 -18.17 20.58 6.43
N PHE A 123 -18.68 20.59 5.20
CA PHE A 123 -19.20 21.80 4.59
C PHE A 123 -20.54 22.06 5.26
N GLY A 124 -20.62 23.11 6.09
CA GLY A 124 -21.86 23.45 6.81
C GLY A 124 -21.73 23.98 8.23
N LYS A 125 -20.56 24.49 8.67
CA LYS A 125 -20.50 25.30 9.90
C LYS A 125 -20.25 26.77 9.52
N GLY A 126 -21.34 27.46 9.24
CA GLY A 126 -21.33 28.82 8.71
C GLY A 126 -22.69 29.22 8.16
N ALA A 127 -23.76 29.02 8.93
CA ALA A 127 -25.05 29.71 8.73
C ALA A 127 -25.94 29.52 9.96
N ASP A 128 -25.39 29.79 11.15
CA ASP A 128 -26.10 29.79 12.41
C ASP A 128 -25.59 31.00 13.21
N ASN A 129 -25.80 32.18 12.61
CA ASN A 129 -26.04 33.41 13.34
C ASN A 129 -27.51 33.41 13.75
N GLU A 130 -27.78 33.11 15.02
CA GLU A 130 -28.91 33.63 15.78
C GLU A 130 -28.42 34.00 17.18
#